data_AF-A0A1I5J083-F1
#
_entry.id   AF-A0A1I5J083-F1
#
_cell.length_a   1.000
_cell.length_b   1.000
_cell.length_c   1.000
_cell.angle_alpha   90.00
_cell.angle_beta   90.00
_cell.angle_gamma   90.00
#
_symmetry.space_group_name_H-M   'P 1'
#
loop_
_entity.id
_entity.type
_entity.pdbx_description
1 polymer ?
#
loop_
_entity_poly.entity_id
_entity_poly.type
_entity_poly.pdbx_seq_one_letter_code
_entity_poly.pdbx_strand_id
1 'polypeptide(L)'
;MSRTTKTAALGSAFAAAALAVAVTATPALAWTAGDFTATLNGTMTIDAGIPASCTGSTLSGTIAEDGALSITSASVEGCGVTVTPQNLPWSGSLNDGVATISGFSMSAIGCTYAGSITGGFTGTDLPVTATFTEQTVNKTSGFFCPSSATITAAYDFAQA
;
A
#
# COMPACT_ATOMS: atom_id res chain seq x y z
N MET A 1 14.66 71.30 -36.87
CA MET A 1 15.84 70.77 -36.16
C MET A 1 15.41 69.55 -35.36
N SER A 2 15.95 68.40 -35.73
CA SER A 2 15.68 67.10 -35.10
C SER A 2 16.62 66.90 -33.91
N ARG A 3 16.10 66.39 -32.79
CA ARG A 3 16.92 65.91 -31.66
C ARG A 3 16.63 64.43 -31.42
N THR A 4 17.56 63.63 -31.91
CA THR A 4 17.75 62.20 -31.67
C THR A 4 18.18 61.96 -30.23
N THR A 5 17.58 61.01 -29.51
CA THR A 5 18.18 60.41 -28.30
C THR A 5 17.75 58.94 -28.11
N LYS A 6 18.71 58.06 -28.46
CA LYS A 6 19.18 56.82 -27.79
C LYS A 6 18.21 55.86 -27.06
N THR A 7 18.11 54.66 -27.63
CA THR A 7 18.35 53.30 -27.06
C THR A 7 17.99 52.99 -25.60
N ALA A 8 17.19 51.94 -25.41
CA ALA A 8 17.67 50.67 -24.83
C ALA A 8 16.62 49.56 -25.01
N ALA A 9 17.02 48.52 -25.74
CA ALA A 9 16.39 47.22 -25.74
C ALA A 9 16.59 46.55 -24.37
N LEU A 10 15.64 45.68 -24.00
CA LEU A 10 15.80 44.38 -23.32
C LEU A 10 14.48 44.10 -22.58
N GLY A 11 13.59 43.36 -23.23
CA GLY A 11 12.33 42.89 -22.66
C GLY A 11 12.14 41.42 -23.03
N SER A 12 12.97 40.58 -22.42
CA SER A 12 12.69 39.19 -22.05
C SER A 12 11.69 38.41 -22.92
N ALA A 13 12.22 37.61 -23.85
CA ALA A 13 11.50 36.49 -24.43
C ALA A 13 11.31 35.41 -23.36
N PHE A 14 10.12 35.35 -22.75
CA PHE A 14 9.69 34.17 -21.99
C PHE A 14 9.12 33.16 -22.98
N ALA A 15 9.96 32.23 -23.41
CA ALA A 15 9.50 31.01 -24.05
C ALA A 15 8.86 30.13 -22.96
N ALA A 16 7.53 30.15 -22.87
CA ALA A 16 6.78 29.18 -22.09
C ALA A 16 6.87 27.83 -22.80
N ALA A 17 7.85 27.02 -22.40
CA ALA A 17 7.89 25.61 -22.77
C ALA A 17 6.74 24.90 -22.03
N ALA A 18 5.61 24.77 -22.70
CA ALA A 18 4.55 23.85 -22.29
C ALA A 18 5.12 22.42 -22.43
N LEU A 19 5.62 21.88 -21.33
CA LEU A 19 5.84 20.44 -21.19
C LEU A 19 4.47 19.78 -21.17
N ALA A 20 3.95 19.47 -22.36
CA ALA A 20 2.90 18.49 -22.52
C ALA A 20 3.49 17.14 -22.09
N VAL A 21 3.38 16.83 -20.80
CA VAL A 21 3.56 15.46 -20.32
C VAL A 21 2.44 14.66 -20.97
N ALA A 22 2.78 13.98 -22.06
CA ALA A 22 1.98 12.89 -22.58
C ALA A 22 2.02 11.80 -21.51
N VAL A 23 1.13 11.91 -20.52
CA VAL A 23 0.76 10.79 -19.66
C VAL A 23 0.10 9.82 -20.62
N THR A 24 0.88 8.86 -21.12
CA THR A 24 0.30 7.64 -21.65
C THR A 24 -0.41 7.01 -20.46
N ALA A 25 -1.70 7.31 -20.32
CA ALA A 25 -2.58 6.58 -19.43
C ALA A 25 -2.50 5.13 -19.89
N THR A 26 -1.64 4.36 -19.23
CA THR A 26 -1.76 2.91 -19.27
C THR A 26 -3.19 2.61 -18.88
N PRO A 27 -3.88 1.72 -19.62
CA PRO A 27 -5.25 1.38 -19.26
C PRO A 27 -5.24 0.95 -17.80
N ALA A 28 -5.86 1.75 -16.94
CA ALA A 28 -6.09 1.38 -15.55
C ALA A 28 -6.77 0.02 -15.60
N LEU A 29 -6.17 -0.98 -14.95
CA LEU A 29 -6.80 -2.28 -14.79
C LEU A 29 -8.16 -1.99 -14.16
N ALA A 30 -9.23 -2.12 -14.95
CA ALA A 30 -10.57 -1.82 -14.49
C ALA A 30 -11.01 -2.98 -13.62
N TRP A 31 -10.83 -2.84 -12.31
CA TRP A 31 -11.25 -3.84 -11.36
C TRP A 31 -12.77 -3.92 -11.34
N THR A 32 -13.31 -5.11 -11.13
CA THR A 32 -14.73 -5.25 -10.81
C THR A 32 -14.94 -4.72 -9.40
N ALA A 33 -15.61 -3.57 -9.27
CA ALA A 33 -15.91 -3.00 -7.97
C ALA A 33 -16.84 -3.92 -7.17
N GLY A 34 -16.56 -4.09 -5.88
CA GLY A 34 -17.32 -4.98 -5.02
C GLY A 34 -16.60 -5.34 -3.74
N ASP A 35 -17.19 -6.27 -3.00
CA ASP A 35 -16.58 -6.83 -1.80
C ASP A 35 -15.51 -7.87 -2.19
N PHE A 36 -14.40 -7.88 -1.44
CA PHE A 36 -13.35 -8.88 -1.59
C PHE A 36 -13.05 -9.54 -0.25
N THR A 37 -12.55 -10.77 -0.34
CA THR A 37 -11.88 -11.48 0.75
C THR A 37 -10.50 -11.90 0.28
N ALA A 38 -9.47 -11.52 1.04
CA ALA A 38 -8.09 -11.91 0.84
C ALA A 38 -7.68 -12.92 1.92
N THR A 39 -7.42 -14.15 1.51
CA THR A 39 -7.03 -15.23 2.43
C THR A 39 -5.54 -15.47 2.36
N LEU A 40 -4.90 -15.72 3.51
CA LEU A 40 -3.49 -16.05 3.56
C LEU A 40 -3.19 -17.30 2.71
N ASN A 41 -2.27 -17.16 1.77
CA ASN A 41 -1.71 -18.26 1.02
C ASN A 41 -0.35 -18.63 1.64
N GLY A 42 -0.28 -19.81 2.25
CA GLY A 42 0.94 -20.30 2.90
C GLY A 42 1.07 -19.85 4.36
N THR A 43 2.15 -19.16 4.69
CA THR A 43 2.48 -18.77 6.08
C THR A 43 2.86 -17.30 6.10
N MET A 44 2.31 -16.56 7.07
CA MET A 44 2.77 -15.21 7.36
C MET A 44 3.87 -15.29 8.41
N THR A 45 5.00 -14.62 8.16
CA THR A 45 6.08 -14.48 9.13
C THR A 45 6.14 -13.03 9.59
N ILE A 46 6.09 -12.82 10.89
CA ILE A 46 6.29 -11.52 11.54
C ILE A 46 7.58 -11.64 12.36
N ASP A 47 8.61 -10.90 11.98
CA ASP A 47 9.89 -10.89 12.69
C ASP A 47 10.15 -9.53 13.32
N ALA A 48 10.01 -9.48 14.64
CA ALA A 48 10.36 -8.34 15.48
C ALA A 48 11.63 -8.65 16.30
N GLY A 49 12.58 -9.41 15.75
CA GLY A 49 13.76 -9.93 16.47
C GLY A 49 13.57 -11.36 16.98
N ILE A 50 12.34 -11.84 17.07
CA ILE A 50 12.00 -13.27 17.15
C ILE A 50 10.91 -13.53 16.11
N PRO A 51 11.12 -14.44 15.15
CA PRO A 51 10.13 -14.73 14.12
C PRO A 51 8.94 -15.48 14.73
N ALA A 52 7.74 -14.94 14.50
CA ALA A 52 6.47 -15.61 14.74
C ALA A 52 5.85 -16.00 13.39
N SER A 53 5.35 -17.22 13.29
CA SER A 53 4.69 -17.74 12.08
C SER A 53 3.20 -17.89 12.33
N CYS A 54 2.39 -17.18 11.55
CA CYS A 54 0.93 -17.26 11.56
C CYS A 54 0.45 -18.17 10.43
N THR A 55 -0.43 -19.11 10.75
CA THR A 55 -0.98 -20.08 9.78
C THR A 55 -2.30 -19.63 9.18
N GLY A 56 -2.91 -18.56 9.69
CA GLY A 56 -4.14 -18.00 9.16
C GLY A 56 -4.14 -16.48 9.19
N SER A 57 -4.66 -15.86 8.13
CA SER A 57 -5.00 -14.44 8.11
C SER A 57 -6.08 -14.23 7.06
N THR A 58 -7.05 -13.37 7.36
CA THR A 58 -8.10 -13.00 6.43
C THR A 58 -8.26 -11.49 6.47
N LEU A 59 -8.26 -10.86 5.30
CA LEU A 59 -8.58 -9.46 5.12
C LEU A 59 -9.87 -9.39 4.30
N SER A 60 -10.83 -8.55 4.69
CA SER A 60 -12.02 -8.31 3.88
C SER A 60 -12.32 -6.83 3.81
N GLY A 61 -13.01 -6.45 2.75
CA GLY A 61 -13.19 -5.06 2.41
C GLY A 61 -13.84 -4.87 1.05
N THR A 62 -13.71 -3.66 0.51
CA THR A 62 -14.19 -3.31 -0.82
C THR A 62 -13.04 -2.94 -1.75
N ILE A 63 -13.15 -3.30 -3.02
CA ILE A 63 -12.31 -2.80 -4.11
C ILE A 63 -13.14 -1.88 -5.00
N ALA A 64 -12.58 -0.74 -5.40
CA ALA A 64 -13.17 0.17 -6.37
C ALA A 64 -12.64 -0.11 -7.79
N GLU A 65 -13.28 0.46 -8.81
CA GLU A 65 -12.92 0.22 -10.23
C GLU A 65 -11.49 0.66 -10.57
N ASP A 66 -10.96 1.63 -9.81
CA ASP A 66 -9.58 2.14 -9.92
C ASP A 66 -8.56 1.32 -9.12
N GLY A 67 -8.98 0.17 -8.56
CA GLY A 67 -8.15 -0.71 -7.76
C GLY A 67 -7.92 -0.24 -6.33
N ALA A 68 -8.54 0.86 -5.89
CA ALA A 68 -8.46 1.30 -4.50
C ALA A 68 -9.14 0.28 -3.57
N LEU A 69 -8.43 -0.10 -2.52
CA LEU A 69 -8.90 -1.03 -1.49
C LEU A 69 -9.32 -0.26 -0.22
N SER A 70 -10.40 -0.71 0.40
CA SER A 70 -10.75 -0.37 1.78
C SER A 70 -10.91 -1.65 2.58
N ILE A 71 -9.94 -1.96 3.42
CA ILE A 71 -9.93 -3.15 4.28
C ILE A 71 -10.64 -2.79 5.58
N THR A 72 -11.87 -3.28 5.75
CA THR A 72 -12.74 -2.97 6.89
C THR A 72 -12.65 -4.01 7.99
N SER A 73 -12.20 -5.23 7.68
CA SER A 73 -11.95 -6.29 8.65
C SER A 73 -10.64 -7.00 8.35
N ALA A 74 -9.93 -7.35 9.41
CA ALA A 74 -8.75 -8.19 9.36
C ALA A 74 -8.78 -9.15 10.55
N SER A 75 -8.32 -10.39 10.35
CA SER A 75 -8.08 -11.38 11.39
C SER A 75 -6.74 -12.05 11.14
N VAL A 76 -6.05 -12.43 12.21
CA VAL A 76 -4.79 -13.19 12.14
C VAL A 76 -4.83 -14.27 13.21
N GLU A 77 -4.49 -15.49 12.83
CA GLU A 77 -4.58 -16.67 13.68
C GLU A 77 -3.35 -17.56 13.53
N GLY A 78 -3.17 -18.45 14.51
CA GLY A 78 -2.09 -19.44 14.48
C GLY A 78 -0.68 -18.88 14.71
N CYS A 79 -0.52 -17.63 15.13
CA CYS A 79 0.78 -17.00 15.38
C CYS A 79 1.50 -17.47 16.67
N GLY A 80 0.90 -18.40 17.43
CA GLY A 80 1.34 -18.75 18.79
C GLY A 80 1.09 -17.68 19.87
N VAL A 81 0.78 -16.45 19.45
CA VAL A 81 0.39 -15.31 20.30
C VAL A 81 -0.82 -14.61 19.71
N THR A 82 -1.58 -13.89 20.54
CA THR A 82 -2.71 -13.10 20.05
C THR A 82 -2.20 -11.89 19.27
N VAL A 83 -2.45 -11.89 17.96
CA VAL A 83 -2.22 -10.75 17.07
C VAL A 83 -3.57 -10.12 16.76
N THR A 84 -3.74 -8.85 17.11
CA THR A 84 -4.99 -8.12 16.96
C THR A 84 -4.80 -6.97 15.96
N PRO A 85 -5.49 -6.97 14.82
CA PRO A 85 -5.55 -5.82 13.92
C PRO A 85 -6.14 -4.60 14.62
N GLN A 86 -5.59 -3.43 14.36
CA GLN A 86 -6.04 -2.16 14.93
C GLN A 86 -6.20 -1.08 13.85
N ASN A 87 -6.88 0.00 14.19
CA ASN A 87 -7.03 1.18 13.32
C ASN A 87 -7.64 0.89 11.95
N LEU A 88 -8.58 -0.06 11.89
CA LEU A 88 -9.41 -0.28 10.71
C LEU A 88 -10.40 0.91 10.51
N PRO A 89 -10.77 1.25 9.27
CA PRO A 89 -10.36 0.59 8.03
C PRO A 89 -8.96 1.00 7.57
N TRP A 90 -8.24 0.07 6.94
CA TRP A 90 -6.98 0.36 6.24
C TRP A 90 -7.28 0.70 4.78
N SER A 91 -6.48 1.59 4.20
CA SER A 91 -6.56 1.89 2.77
C SER A 91 -5.57 1.02 2.00
N GLY A 92 -5.78 0.85 0.71
CA GLY A 92 -4.82 0.16 -0.14
C GLY A 92 -5.08 0.40 -1.61
N SER A 93 -4.29 -0.25 -2.46
CA SER A 93 -4.47 -0.21 -3.91
C SER A 93 -3.85 -1.45 -4.55
N LEU A 94 -4.49 -1.96 -5.61
CA LEU A 94 -3.91 -2.95 -6.52
C LEU A 94 -3.78 -2.31 -7.91
N ASN A 95 -2.64 -1.68 -8.20
CA ASN A 95 -2.43 -0.98 -9.46
C ASN A 95 -1.08 -1.30 -10.07
N ASP A 96 -1.05 -1.49 -11.39
CA ASP A 96 0.17 -1.73 -12.17
C ASP A 96 1.04 -2.88 -11.63
N GLY A 97 0.41 -3.94 -11.10
CA GLY A 97 1.11 -5.09 -10.50
C GLY A 97 1.68 -4.83 -9.10
N VAL A 98 1.38 -3.67 -8.50
CA VAL A 98 1.79 -3.28 -7.15
C VAL A 98 0.59 -3.30 -6.21
N ALA A 99 0.71 -4.09 -5.14
CA ALA A 99 -0.27 -4.14 -4.07
C ALA A 99 0.22 -3.28 -2.90
N THR A 100 -0.53 -2.26 -2.50
CA THR A 100 -0.18 -1.42 -1.35
C THR A 100 -1.28 -1.51 -0.31
N ILE A 101 -0.92 -1.59 0.95
CA ILE A 101 -1.82 -1.46 2.09
C ILE A 101 -1.24 -0.39 3.00
N SER A 102 -1.97 0.69 3.21
CA SER A 102 -1.62 1.83 4.04
C SER A 102 -2.49 1.90 5.29
N GLY A 103 -1.89 2.32 6.40
CA GLY A 103 -2.56 2.31 7.70
C GLY A 103 -2.62 0.93 8.34
N PHE A 104 -1.93 -0.06 7.76
CA PHE A 104 -1.75 -1.38 8.34
C PHE A 104 -1.29 -1.24 9.79
N SER A 105 -2.00 -1.86 10.73
CA SER A 105 -1.64 -1.80 12.15
C SER A 105 -2.01 -3.08 12.87
N MET A 106 -1.04 -3.71 13.53
CA MET A 106 -1.25 -4.93 14.30
C MET A 106 -0.64 -4.79 15.68
N SER A 107 -1.32 -5.34 16.68
CA SER A 107 -0.86 -5.38 18.07
C SER A 107 -0.68 -6.82 18.52
N ALA A 108 0.48 -7.12 19.10
CA ALA A 108 0.80 -8.42 19.65
C ALA A 108 1.60 -8.24 20.95
N ILE A 109 1.19 -8.94 22.02
CA ILE A 109 1.90 -8.94 23.32
C ILE A 109 2.16 -7.50 23.85
N GLY A 110 1.21 -6.58 23.64
CA GLY A 110 1.34 -5.18 24.08
C GLY A 110 2.27 -4.31 23.22
N CYS A 111 2.76 -4.84 22.10
CA CYS A 111 3.51 -4.12 21.07
C CYS A 111 2.59 -3.83 19.88
N THR A 112 2.49 -2.57 19.46
CA THR A 112 1.74 -2.22 18.25
C THR A 112 2.71 -1.73 17.19
N TYR A 113 2.60 -2.33 16.01
CA TYR A 113 3.33 -1.97 14.82
C TYR A 113 2.37 -1.45 13.78
N ALA A 114 2.75 -0.37 13.09
CA ALA A 114 1.96 0.18 12.01
C ALA A 114 2.83 0.73 10.89
N GLY A 115 2.24 0.86 9.71
CA GLY A 115 2.90 1.44 8.56
C GLY A 115 2.13 1.22 7.26
N SER A 116 2.83 1.37 6.16
CA SER A 116 2.37 0.94 4.86
C SER A 116 3.23 -0.22 4.38
N ILE A 117 2.61 -1.24 3.82
CA ILE A 117 3.27 -2.39 3.22
C ILE A 117 3.00 -2.40 1.72
N THR A 118 4.02 -2.72 0.93
CA THR A 118 3.96 -2.74 -0.52
C THR A 118 4.49 -4.05 -1.06
N GLY A 119 3.67 -4.75 -1.82
CA GLY A 119 3.96 -6.03 -2.44
C GLY A 119 3.77 -5.98 -3.95
N GLY A 120 4.06 -7.10 -4.59
CA GLY A 120 3.71 -7.33 -5.99
C GLY A 120 2.49 -8.25 -6.09
N PHE A 121 1.68 -8.06 -7.11
CA PHE A 121 0.64 -9.03 -7.50
C PHE A 121 0.72 -9.32 -8.99
N THR A 122 0.22 -10.48 -9.39
CA THR A 122 0.07 -10.86 -10.79
C THR A 122 -1.39 -11.16 -11.10
N GLY A 123 -1.89 -10.61 -12.20
CA GLY A 123 -3.27 -10.74 -12.63
C GLY A 123 -3.88 -9.41 -13.06
N THR A 124 -5.04 -9.49 -13.70
CA THR A 124 -5.78 -8.31 -14.20
C THR A 124 -7.22 -8.28 -13.71
N ASP A 125 -7.69 -9.35 -13.03
CA ASP A 125 -9.01 -9.46 -12.43
C ASP A 125 -8.95 -10.49 -11.29
N LEU A 126 -9.92 -10.44 -10.36
CA LEU A 126 -10.01 -11.37 -9.25
C LEU A 126 -10.37 -12.79 -9.75
N PRO A 127 -9.74 -13.85 -9.24
CA PRO A 127 -8.79 -13.83 -8.12
C PRO A 127 -7.34 -13.47 -8.51
N VAL A 128 -6.65 -12.74 -7.63
CA VAL A 128 -5.21 -12.43 -7.77
C VAL A 128 -4.45 -12.75 -6.49
N THR A 129 -3.18 -13.13 -6.62
CA THR A 129 -2.28 -13.33 -5.48
C THR A 129 -1.36 -12.13 -5.31
N ALA A 130 -1.44 -11.46 -4.16
CA ALA A 130 -0.51 -10.41 -3.78
C ALA A 130 0.51 -10.93 -2.76
N THR A 131 1.78 -10.66 -3.01
CA THR A 131 2.90 -11.09 -2.18
C THR A 131 3.61 -9.88 -1.58
N PHE A 132 3.70 -9.86 -0.26
CA PHE A 132 4.41 -8.87 0.54
C PHE A 132 5.64 -9.55 1.14
N THR A 133 6.84 -9.14 0.75
CA THR A 133 8.09 -9.76 1.20
C THR A 133 8.92 -8.76 2.00
N GLU A 134 9.34 -9.13 3.21
CA GLU A 134 10.24 -8.33 4.07
C GLU A 134 9.76 -6.89 4.31
N GLN A 135 8.44 -6.71 4.43
CA GLN A 135 7.83 -5.40 4.61
C GLN A 135 8.03 -4.89 6.03
N THR A 136 8.70 -3.75 6.16
CA THR A 136 9.03 -3.19 7.47
C THR A 136 7.91 -2.28 7.96
N VAL A 137 7.37 -2.58 9.14
CA VAL A 137 6.44 -1.74 9.88
C VAL A 137 7.09 -1.24 11.16
N ASN A 138 6.81 0.01 11.53
CA ASN A 138 7.45 0.65 12.67
C ASN A 138 6.60 0.48 13.92
N LYS A 139 7.26 0.39 15.07
CA LYS A 139 6.57 0.42 16.35
C LYS A 139 5.89 1.77 16.54
N THR A 140 4.60 1.73 16.86
CA THR A 140 3.82 2.91 17.27
C THR A 140 3.60 2.95 18.77
N SER A 141 3.50 1.79 19.43
CA SER A 141 3.38 1.72 20.90
C SER A 141 4.00 0.46 21.50
N GLY A 142 4.41 0.56 22.77
CA GLY A 142 4.94 -0.55 23.56
C GLY A 142 6.33 -0.28 24.13
N PHE A 143 6.49 -0.52 25.44
CA PHE A 143 7.68 -0.08 26.20
C PHE A 143 8.92 -0.95 25.93
N PHE A 144 8.77 -2.28 25.87
CA PHE A 144 9.87 -3.23 25.63
C PHE A 144 9.91 -3.78 24.20
N CYS A 145 9.20 -3.13 23.29
CA CYS A 145 9.03 -3.62 21.94
C CYS A 145 10.16 -3.11 21.03
N PRO A 146 10.70 -3.95 20.14
CA PRO A 146 11.63 -3.57 19.08
C PRO A 146 11.14 -2.37 18.28
N SER A 147 12.06 -1.60 17.69
CA SER A 147 11.71 -0.38 16.93
C SER A 147 10.88 -0.65 15.67
N SER A 148 11.00 -1.84 15.09
CA SER A 148 10.31 -2.25 13.88
C SER A 148 10.09 -3.77 13.86
N ALA A 149 9.21 -4.21 12.97
CA ALA A 149 9.01 -5.62 12.64
C ALA A 149 8.99 -5.77 11.11
N THR A 150 9.48 -6.88 10.60
CA THR A 150 9.36 -7.26 9.18
C THR A 150 8.23 -8.26 9.01
N ILE A 151 7.49 -8.12 7.91
CA ILE A 151 6.32 -8.94 7.60
C ILE A 151 6.51 -9.53 6.22
N THR A 152 6.39 -10.85 6.14
CA THR A 152 6.32 -11.58 4.89
C THR A 152 5.01 -12.36 4.85
N ALA A 153 4.19 -12.14 3.84
CA ALA A 153 2.90 -12.82 3.65
C ALA A 153 2.49 -12.81 2.18
N ALA A 154 1.75 -13.82 1.76
CA ALA A 154 1.05 -13.83 0.49
C ALA A 154 -0.46 -13.97 0.73
N TYR A 155 -1.27 -13.26 -0.04
CA TYR A 155 -2.72 -13.25 0.07
C TYR A 155 -3.37 -13.49 -1.28
N ASP A 156 -4.33 -14.40 -1.31
CA ASP A 156 -5.20 -14.60 -2.46
C ASP A 156 -6.45 -13.76 -2.29
N PHE A 157 -6.56 -12.69 -3.09
CA PHE A 157 -7.74 -11.85 -3.19
C PHE A 157 -8.76 -12.52 -4.10
N ALA A 158 -9.99 -12.67 -3.62
CA ALA A 158 -11.14 -13.15 -4.38
C ALA A 158 -12.36 -12.26 -4.12
N GLN A 159 -13.32 -12.23 -5.04
CA GLN A 159 -14.63 -11.61 -4.76
C GLN A 159 -15.33 -12.38 -3.62
N ALA A 160 -15.96 -11.63 -2.71
CA ALA A 160 -16.68 -12.17 -1.57
C ALA A 160 -18.12 -12.57 -1.93
#